data_AF-A0A8J6GJS9-F1
#
_entry.id   AF-A0A8J6GJS9-F1
#
_cell.length_a   1.000
_cell.length_b   1.000
_cell.length_c   1.000
_cell.angle_alpha   90.00
_cell.angle_beta   90.00
_cell.angle_gamma   90.00
#
_symmetry.space_group_name_H-M   'P 1'
#
loop_
_entity.id
_entity.type
_entity.pdbx_description
1 polymer ?
#
loop_
_entity_poly.entity_id
_entity_poly.type
_entity_poly.pdbx_seq_one_letter_code
_entity_poly.pdbx_strand_id
1 'polypeptide(L)'
;MLELKAESVVKEGSRLATFWNLEADASMSPDATKPSHWCSVAYWEHRTRVGRLYAVYDQAVSIFYDLPQGSGFCLGQLNLEQRSESVRRTRSKIGFGILLSKEPDGVWAYNRGEHPIFVNSPTLDAPGGRALVVRKVPPGYSIKVFDFERSGLLQHADAAHGPYDPHSVRISFAKGWGPCYSRQFITSCPCWLEILLNNHR
;
A
#
# COMPACT_ATOMS: atom_id res chain seq x y z
N MET A 1 -55.10 36.71 0.15
CA MET A 1 -56.08 35.73 0.68
C MET A 1 -57.21 35.73 -0.33
N LEU A 2 -57.33 34.80 -1.28
CA LEU A 2 -57.22 33.34 -1.20
C LEU A 2 -56.36 32.78 -2.35
N GLU A 3 -55.68 31.67 -2.06
CA GLU A 3 -54.98 30.80 -2.99
C GLU A 3 -55.92 30.19 -4.03
N LEU A 4 -55.35 29.71 -5.15
CA LEU A 4 -55.60 28.38 -5.70
C LEU A 4 -54.51 28.04 -6.73
N LYS A 5 -53.78 26.95 -6.47
CA LYS A 5 -52.86 26.28 -7.41
C LYS A 5 -53.65 25.66 -8.56
N ALA A 6 -53.06 25.64 -9.75
CA ALA A 6 -53.46 24.75 -10.84
C ALA A 6 -52.23 24.13 -11.48
N GLU A 7 -52.32 22.81 -11.70
CA GLU A 7 -51.33 21.93 -12.30
C GLU A 7 -51.22 22.11 -13.83
N SER A 8 -50.16 21.50 -14.36
CA SER A 8 -49.71 21.37 -15.76
C SER A 8 -50.78 21.11 -16.82
N VAL A 9 -50.47 21.47 -18.08
CA VAL A 9 -50.58 20.71 -19.36
C VAL A 9 -50.18 21.71 -20.49
N VAL A 10 -49.34 21.40 -21.49
CA VAL A 10 -49.65 20.93 -22.87
C VAL A 10 -48.28 20.49 -23.48
N LYS A 11 -48.00 19.21 -23.76
CA LYS A 11 -48.28 18.36 -24.94
C LYS A 11 -47.67 18.77 -26.29
N GLU A 12 -46.87 17.83 -26.84
CA GLU A 12 -46.65 17.44 -28.26
C GLU A 12 -46.34 18.55 -29.29
N GLY A 13 -45.33 18.50 -30.16
CA GLY A 13 -44.44 17.44 -30.58
C GLY A 13 -43.83 17.86 -31.94
N SER A 14 -42.53 17.59 -32.11
CA SER A 14 -41.85 17.23 -33.37
C SER A 14 -41.73 18.20 -34.56
N ARG A 15 -40.45 18.32 -35.01
CA ARG A 15 -39.90 18.54 -36.38
C ARG A 15 -39.89 20.02 -36.85
N LEU A 16 -38.81 20.63 -37.36
CA LEU A 16 -37.72 20.17 -38.26
C LEU A 16 -36.41 21.01 -38.15
N ALA A 17 -35.29 20.35 -38.53
CA ALA A 17 -34.07 20.82 -39.26
C ALA A 17 -33.29 22.07 -38.76
N THR A 18 -32.13 21.95 -38.10
CA THR A 18 -30.72 21.81 -38.60
C THR A 18 -30.11 23.00 -39.37
N PHE A 19 -28.83 23.29 -39.00
CA PHE A 19 -27.71 23.98 -39.72
C PHE A 19 -27.27 25.32 -39.08
N TRP A 20 -26.02 25.56 -38.63
CA TRP A 20 -24.74 24.81 -38.52
C TRP A 20 -23.81 25.51 -37.50
N ASN A 21 -22.97 24.70 -36.83
CA ASN A 21 -21.58 24.91 -36.37
C ASN A 21 -21.16 26.13 -35.52
N LEU A 22 -20.77 25.85 -34.27
CA LEU A 22 -19.46 26.28 -33.77
C LEU A 22 -18.75 25.09 -33.11
N GLU A 23 -17.47 25.01 -33.41
CA GLU A 23 -16.58 23.85 -33.42
C GLU A 23 -16.33 23.20 -32.06
N ALA A 24 -16.09 21.90 -32.13
CA ALA A 24 -15.43 21.12 -31.10
C ALA A 24 -13.98 21.59 -30.95
N ASP A 25 -13.56 21.87 -29.72
CA ASP A 25 -12.16 21.69 -29.34
C ASP A 25 -12.08 20.52 -28.36
N ALA A 26 -11.58 19.42 -28.91
CA ALA A 26 -11.40 18.16 -28.23
C ALA A 26 -10.02 18.14 -27.57
N SER A 27 -10.00 18.23 -26.24
CA SER A 27 -8.89 17.71 -25.44
C SER A 27 -9.43 17.11 -24.14
N MET A 28 -10.30 16.11 -24.27
CA MET A 28 -10.55 15.16 -23.19
C MET A 28 -9.58 14.00 -23.36
N SER A 29 -8.46 14.03 -22.63
CA SER A 29 -7.59 12.87 -22.49
C SER A 29 -8.40 11.72 -21.87
N PRO A 30 -8.43 10.51 -22.44
CA PRO A 30 -9.29 9.43 -21.94
C PRO A 30 -8.73 8.69 -20.71
N ASP A 31 -7.87 9.31 -19.88
CA ASP A 31 -7.24 8.63 -18.73
C ASP A 31 -7.77 9.05 -17.35
N ALA A 32 -8.89 9.79 -17.29
CA ALA A 32 -9.39 10.38 -16.06
C ALA A 32 -10.23 9.46 -15.13
N THR A 33 -10.25 8.13 -15.33
CA THR A 33 -11.17 7.26 -14.55
C THR A 33 -10.65 5.87 -14.21
N LYS A 34 -9.35 5.70 -13.95
CA LYS A 34 -8.90 4.53 -13.16
C LYS A 34 -8.74 4.95 -11.71
N PRO A 35 -9.34 4.25 -10.74
CA PRO A 35 -8.99 4.43 -9.34
C PRO A 35 -7.46 4.30 -9.23
N SER A 36 -6.77 5.32 -8.72
CA SER A 36 -5.34 5.16 -8.47
C SER A 36 -5.17 4.35 -7.18
N HIS A 37 -4.33 3.32 -7.24
CA HIS A 37 -3.93 2.61 -6.03
C HIS A 37 -2.98 3.51 -5.22
N TRP A 38 -3.14 3.53 -3.89
CA TRP A 38 -2.29 4.38 -3.05
C TRP A 38 -0.97 3.68 -2.69
N CYS A 39 -0.90 2.35 -2.79
CA CYS A 39 0.35 1.62 -2.73
C CYS A 39 0.32 0.33 -3.53
N SER A 40 1.50 -0.17 -3.85
CA SER A 40 1.73 -1.51 -4.37
C SER A 40 2.53 -2.34 -3.37
N VAL A 41 2.15 -3.59 -3.17
CA VAL A 41 2.85 -4.51 -2.27
C VAL A 41 3.56 -5.60 -3.07
N ALA A 42 4.86 -5.73 -2.86
CA ALA A 42 5.68 -6.84 -3.37
C ALA A 42 5.97 -7.84 -2.25
N TYR A 43 5.80 -9.14 -2.52
CA TYR A 43 6.25 -10.20 -1.62
C TYR A 43 7.58 -10.79 -2.08
N TRP A 44 8.46 -11.02 -1.12
CA TRP A 44 9.82 -11.48 -1.35
C TRP A 44 10.15 -12.69 -0.46
N GLU A 45 10.81 -13.66 -1.07
CA GLU A 45 11.46 -14.77 -0.37
C GLU A 45 12.98 -14.62 -0.58
N HIS A 46 13.71 -14.25 0.47
CA HIS A 46 15.11 -13.83 0.37
C HIS A 46 15.32 -12.68 -0.64
N ARG A 47 16.06 -12.92 -1.74
CA ARG A 47 16.33 -11.95 -2.81
C ARG A 47 15.35 -12.09 -3.98
N THR A 48 14.44 -13.04 -3.92
CA THR A 48 13.56 -13.41 -5.04
C THR A 48 12.19 -12.80 -4.83
N ARG A 49 11.73 -12.00 -5.80
CA ARG A 49 10.33 -11.52 -5.84
C ARG A 49 9.43 -12.69 -6.20
N VAL A 50 8.39 -12.92 -5.41
CA VAL A 50 7.45 -14.03 -5.61
C VAL A 50 6.07 -13.47 -5.90
N GLY A 51 5.53 -13.79 -7.07
CA GLY A 51 4.27 -13.26 -7.56
C GLY A 51 4.39 -11.88 -8.21
N ARG A 52 3.24 -11.27 -8.48
CA ARG A 52 3.10 -9.92 -9.06
C ARG A 52 3.03 -8.87 -7.95
N LEU A 53 3.17 -7.59 -8.33
CA LEU A 53 2.80 -6.48 -7.45
C LEU A 53 1.30 -6.53 -7.17
N TYR A 54 0.93 -6.42 -5.90
CA TYR A 54 -0.46 -6.32 -5.47
C TYR A 54 -0.83 -4.84 -5.29
N ALA A 55 -1.65 -4.29 -6.20
CA ALA A 55 -2.12 -2.91 -6.13
C ALA A 55 -3.24 -2.77 -5.09
N VAL A 56 -3.13 -1.76 -4.22
CA VAL A 56 -4.08 -1.51 -3.13
C VAL A 56 -4.89 -0.24 -3.41
N TYR A 57 -6.19 -0.42 -3.64
CA TYR A 57 -7.11 0.67 -3.95
C TYR A 57 -7.90 1.13 -2.71
N ASP A 58 -8.38 0.17 -1.93
CA ASP A 58 -9.12 0.44 -0.68
C ASP A 58 -8.21 1.02 0.39
N GLN A 59 -8.77 1.79 1.33
CA GLN A 59 -7.98 2.41 2.42
C GLN A 59 -7.22 1.38 3.27
N ALA A 60 -7.70 0.14 3.37
CA ALA A 60 -7.03 -0.90 4.12
C ALA A 60 -7.00 -2.23 3.36
N VAL A 61 -5.93 -3.01 3.55
CA VAL A 61 -5.75 -4.34 2.98
C VAL A 61 -5.20 -5.32 4.00
N SER A 62 -5.81 -6.50 4.08
CA SER A 62 -5.26 -7.61 4.84
C SER A 62 -4.20 -8.35 4.01
N ILE A 63 -3.04 -8.62 4.60
CA ILE A 63 -1.97 -9.42 3.99
C ILE A 63 -1.68 -10.60 4.92
N PHE A 64 -1.95 -11.81 4.48
CA PHE A 64 -2.01 -13.01 5.34
C PHE A 64 -1.47 -14.26 4.63
N TYR A 65 -1.24 -15.34 5.37
CA TYR A 65 -0.80 -16.61 4.78
C TYR A 65 -1.94 -17.32 4.07
N ASP A 66 -2.94 -17.77 4.81
CA ASP A 66 -4.10 -18.47 4.27
C ASP A 66 -5.29 -18.24 5.22
N LEU A 67 -6.40 -17.74 4.68
CA LEU A 67 -7.63 -17.46 5.41
C LEU A 67 -8.82 -17.84 4.52
N PRO A 68 -9.64 -18.84 4.92
CA PRO A 68 -10.75 -19.33 4.09
C PRO A 68 -11.78 -18.26 3.69
N GLN A 69 -11.88 -17.17 4.46
CA GLN A 69 -12.78 -16.04 4.20
C GLN A 69 -12.03 -14.68 4.20
N GLY A 70 -10.71 -14.69 4.05
CA GLY A 70 -9.93 -13.47 4.03
C GLY A 70 -10.03 -12.76 2.67
N SER A 71 -10.43 -11.49 2.66
CA SER A 71 -10.24 -10.60 1.52
C SER A 71 -8.87 -9.91 1.61
N GLY A 72 -8.18 -9.73 0.48
CA GLY A 72 -6.89 -9.05 0.41
C GLY A 72 -5.78 -9.90 -0.21
N PHE A 73 -4.54 -9.68 0.23
CA PHE A 73 -3.36 -10.30 -0.35
C PHE A 73 -3.00 -11.62 0.36
N CYS A 74 -3.43 -12.73 -0.23
CA CYS A 74 -3.14 -14.07 0.26
C CYS A 74 -1.76 -14.57 -0.22
N LEU A 75 -0.78 -14.62 0.68
CA LEU A 75 0.58 -15.07 0.38
C LEU A 75 0.69 -16.58 0.17
N GLY A 76 -0.27 -17.36 0.68
CA GLY A 76 -0.37 -18.81 0.54
C GLY A 76 -0.60 -19.25 -0.90
N GLN A 77 -1.30 -18.43 -1.69
CA GLN A 77 -1.59 -18.67 -3.10
C GLN A 77 -0.39 -18.41 -4.03
N LEU A 78 0.64 -17.74 -3.52
CA LEU A 78 1.83 -17.46 -4.31
C LEU A 78 2.67 -18.73 -4.45
N ASN A 79 2.81 -19.21 -5.68
CA ASN A 79 3.62 -20.39 -5.99
C ASN A 79 5.05 -19.99 -6.38
N LEU A 80 6.00 -20.71 -5.78
CA LEU A 80 7.41 -20.71 -6.15
C LEU A 80 7.89 -22.16 -6.02
N GLU A 81 8.49 -22.69 -7.08
CA GLU A 81 9.06 -24.03 -7.06
C GLU A 81 10.24 -24.08 -6.09
N GLN A 82 10.33 -25.16 -5.32
CA GLN A 82 11.46 -25.47 -4.43
C GLN A 82 11.84 -24.36 -3.41
N ARG A 83 10.98 -24.15 -2.43
CA ARG A 83 11.30 -23.28 -1.28
C ARG A 83 12.35 -23.88 -0.35
N SER A 84 13.16 -23.03 0.27
CA SER A 84 14.04 -23.46 1.37
C SER A 84 13.21 -23.79 2.63
N GLU A 85 13.76 -24.63 3.52
CA GLU A 85 13.10 -24.98 4.77
C GLU A 85 12.82 -23.73 5.65
N SER A 86 13.78 -22.80 5.71
CA SER A 86 13.61 -21.55 6.46
C SER A 86 12.47 -20.68 5.95
N VAL A 87 12.23 -20.68 4.64
CA VAL A 87 11.10 -19.97 4.03
C VAL A 87 9.79 -20.66 4.40
N ARG A 88 9.68 -21.98 4.23
CA ARG A 88 8.46 -22.73 4.61
C ARG A 88 8.09 -22.51 6.08
N ARG A 89 9.08 -22.59 6.98
CA ARG A 89 8.88 -22.37 8.43
C ARG A 89 8.50 -20.93 8.77
N THR A 90 8.94 -19.95 7.97
CA THR A 90 8.57 -18.54 8.19
C THR A 90 7.18 -18.25 7.63
N ARG A 91 6.85 -18.79 6.44
CA ARG A 91 5.51 -18.71 5.84
C ARG A 91 4.42 -19.24 6.77
N SER A 92 4.65 -20.39 7.40
CA SER A 92 3.71 -20.98 8.37
C SER A 92 3.48 -20.12 9.62
N LYS A 93 4.37 -19.16 9.91
CA LYS A 93 4.26 -18.24 11.05
C LYS A 93 3.51 -16.95 10.73
N ILE A 94 3.24 -16.66 9.45
CA ILE A 94 2.57 -15.43 9.03
C ILE A 94 1.12 -15.43 9.54
N GLY A 95 0.38 -16.54 9.41
CA GLY A 95 -1.01 -16.66 9.90
C GLY A 95 -1.91 -15.54 9.38
N PHE A 96 -2.64 -14.86 10.28
CA PHE A 96 -3.46 -13.68 9.97
C PHE A 96 -2.65 -12.46 9.47
N GLY A 97 -1.32 -12.52 9.57
CA GLY A 97 -0.38 -11.54 9.03
C GLY A 97 -0.62 -10.13 9.54
N ILE A 98 -0.76 -9.17 8.63
CA ILE A 98 -0.98 -7.76 8.95
C ILE A 98 -2.25 -7.22 8.31
N LEU A 99 -2.79 -6.17 8.91
CA LEU A 99 -3.66 -5.23 8.23
C LEU A 99 -2.84 -3.97 7.95
N LEU A 100 -2.74 -3.58 6.69
CA LEU A 100 -2.10 -2.34 6.26
C LEU A 100 -3.19 -1.31 5.97
N SER A 101 -3.12 -0.13 6.58
CA SER A 101 -4.15 0.91 6.52
C SER A 101 -3.55 2.26 6.14
N LYS A 102 -4.18 2.98 5.22
CA LYS A 102 -3.92 4.38 4.92
C LYS A 102 -4.88 5.23 5.75
N GLU A 103 -4.32 5.95 6.71
CA GLU A 103 -5.03 6.83 7.62
C GLU A 103 -4.66 8.30 7.33
N PRO A 104 -5.39 9.29 7.89
CA PRO A 104 -5.12 10.70 7.59
C PRO A 104 -3.69 11.16 7.90
N ASP A 105 -3.07 10.55 8.92
CA ASP A 105 -1.76 10.94 9.45
C ASP A 105 -0.60 10.07 8.95
N GLY A 106 -0.88 9.08 8.09
CA GLY A 106 0.13 8.17 7.59
C GLY A 106 -0.39 6.78 7.19
N VAL A 107 0.56 5.86 7.01
CA VAL A 107 0.28 4.45 6.76
C VAL A 107 0.60 3.66 8.02
N TRP A 108 -0.33 2.81 8.43
CA TRP A 108 -0.24 1.98 9.63
C TRP A 108 -0.19 0.50 9.30
N ALA A 109 0.63 -0.24 10.03
CA ALA A 109 0.63 -1.69 10.01
C ALA A 109 0.17 -2.23 11.37
N TYR A 110 -0.89 -3.03 11.36
CA TYR A 110 -1.44 -3.70 12.53
C TYR A 110 -1.05 -5.17 12.48
N ASN A 111 -0.26 -5.63 13.45
CA ASN A 111 0.15 -7.02 13.51
C ASN A 111 -0.96 -7.90 14.10
N ARG A 112 -1.62 -8.67 13.24
CA ARG A 112 -2.69 -9.60 13.62
C ARG A 112 -2.21 -11.04 13.74
N GLY A 113 -0.97 -11.32 13.35
CA GLY A 113 -0.35 -12.64 13.48
C GLY A 113 0.14 -12.92 14.89
N GLU A 114 0.55 -14.16 15.14
CA GLU A 114 1.06 -14.64 16.43
C GLU A 114 2.58 -14.41 16.61
N HIS A 115 3.24 -13.86 15.58
CA HIS A 115 4.68 -13.65 15.57
C HIS A 115 4.99 -12.17 15.34
N PRO A 116 6.14 -11.66 15.84
CA PRO A 116 6.52 -10.28 15.60
C PRO A 116 6.80 -10.02 14.13
N ILE A 117 6.48 -8.81 13.68
CA ILE A 117 6.98 -8.25 12.41
C ILE A 117 8.09 -7.25 12.71
N PHE A 118 8.93 -6.99 11.72
CA PHE A 118 10.06 -6.08 11.82
C PHE A 118 9.98 -5.08 10.68
N VAL A 119 10.03 -3.78 10.99
CA VAL A 119 9.71 -2.70 10.05
C VAL A 119 10.89 -1.76 9.92
N ASN A 120 11.22 -1.40 8.68
CA ASN A 120 12.09 -0.27 8.32
C ASN A 120 11.34 0.64 7.34
N SER A 121 11.52 1.94 7.50
CA SER A 121 10.88 2.95 6.66
C SER A 121 11.61 4.28 6.78
N PRO A 122 11.60 5.12 5.72
CA PRO A 122 12.30 6.41 5.71
C PRO A 122 11.86 7.32 6.85
N THR A 123 10.57 7.29 7.21
CA THR A 123 10.00 8.21 8.20
C THR A 123 10.09 7.70 9.64
N LEU A 124 10.58 6.46 9.83
CA LEU A 124 10.84 5.88 11.15
C LEU A 124 12.21 6.28 11.69
N ASP A 125 13.14 6.67 10.82
CA ASP A 125 14.47 7.13 11.20
C ASP A 125 14.36 8.48 11.92
N ALA A 126 15.23 8.70 12.90
CA ALA A 126 15.30 9.98 13.60
C ALA A 126 15.84 11.06 12.65
N PRO A 127 15.38 12.33 12.74
CA PRO A 127 15.95 13.42 11.96
C PRO A 127 17.48 13.51 12.19
N GLY A 128 18.27 13.30 11.14
CA GLY A 128 19.74 13.29 11.19
C GLY A 128 20.39 11.94 11.55
N GLY A 129 19.61 10.89 11.81
CA GLY A 129 20.11 9.54 12.04
C GLY A 129 20.62 8.89 10.76
N ARG A 130 21.90 8.47 10.76
CA ARG A 130 22.52 7.75 9.62
C ARG A 130 22.40 6.23 9.72
N ALA A 131 21.82 5.71 10.80
CA ALA A 131 21.75 4.28 11.08
C ALA A 131 20.39 3.71 10.67
N LEU A 132 20.40 2.60 9.94
CA LEU A 132 19.21 1.83 9.58
C LEU A 132 18.45 1.43 10.85
N VAL A 133 17.23 1.98 11.04
CA VAL A 133 16.37 1.60 12.16
C VAL A 133 15.41 0.50 11.73
N VAL A 134 15.41 -0.60 12.50
CA VAL A 134 14.43 -1.68 12.36
C VAL A 134 13.65 -1.81 13.66
N ARG A 135 12.35 -1.54 13.60
CA ARG A 135 11.46 -1.62 14.77
C ARG A 135 10.74 -2.96 14.80
N LYS A 136 10.79 -3.63 15.96
CA LYS A 136 10.02 -4.85 16.22
C LYS A 136 8.61 -4.49 16.68
N VAL A 137 7.61 -5.10 16.07
CA VAL A 137 6.19 -4.93 16.42
C VAL A 137 5.64 -6.28 16.91
N PRO A 138 5.32 -6.43 18.20
CA PRO A 138 4.77 -7.67 18.75
C PRO A 138 3.37 -8.00 18.18
N PRO A 139 2.90 -9.25 18.35
CA PRO A 139 1.50 -9.64 18.09
C PRO A 139 0.51 -8.73 18.81
N GLY A 140 -0.54 -8.26 18.11
CA GLY A 140 -1.58 -7.39 18.67
C GLY A 140 -1.22 -5.91 18.75
N TYR A 141 -0.01 -5.51 18.37
CA TYR A 141 0.44 -4.12 18.35
C TYR A 141 0.38 -3.54 16.93
N SER A 142 0.34 -2.21 16.85
CA SER A 142 0.42 -1.46 15.61
C SER A 142 1.59 -0.48 15.60
N ILE A 143 1.94 -0.01 14.41
CA ILE A 143 2.94 1.04 14.21
C ILE A 143 2.56 1.88 12.99
N LYS A 144 2.75 3.20 13.09
CA LYS A 144 2.74 4.08 11.92
C LYS A 144 4.02 3.82 11.12
N VAL A 145 3.90 3.05 10.04
CA VAL A 145 5.04 2.65 9.22
C VAL A 145 5.48 3.75 8.26
N PHE A 146 4.62 4.70 7.92
CA PHE A 146 4.97 5.85 7.11
C PHE A 146 4.23 7.10 7.60
N ASP A 147 4.92 8.20 7.80
CA ASP A 147 4.36 9.44 8.33
C ASP A 147 4.36 10.52 7.23
N PHE A 148 3.17 11.01 6.86
CA PHE A 148 3.04 11.92 5.72
C PHE A 148 3.71 13.26 5.96
N GLU A 149 3.61 13.82 7.17
CA GLU A 149 4.26 15.09 7.50
C GLU A 149 5.78 14.97 7.44
N ARG A 150 6.34 13.91 8.05
CA ARG A 150 7.79 13.66 8.00
C ARG A 150 8.28 13.41 6.58
N SER A 151 7.50 12.71 5.76
CA SER A 151 7.86 12.46 4.37
C SER A 151 7.96 13.76 3.58
N GLY A 152 7.08 14.74 3.86
CA GLY A 152 7.13 16.07 3.28
C GLY A 152 8.43 16.78 3.64
N LEU A 153 8.85 16.74 4.92
CA LEU A 153 10.09 17.36 5.38
C LEU A 153 11.34 16.72 4.75
N LEU A 154 11.38 15.40 4.65
CA LEU A 154 12.50 14.65 4.07
C LEU A 154 12.68 14.93 2.57
N GLN A 155 11.60 15.16 1.82
CA GLN A 155 11.68 15.54 0.39
C GLN A 155 12.38 16.90 0.18
N HIS A 156 12.32 17.80 1.16
CA HIS A 156 12.97 19.11 1.09
C HIS A 156 14.41 19.07 1.63
N ALA A 157 14.80 17.98 2.30
CA ALA A 157 16.05 17.85 3.07
C ALA A 157 17.15 17.05 2.35
N ASP A 158 17.15 17.04 1.02
CA ASP A 158 18.29 16.77 0.14
C ASP A 158 18.33 15.43 -0.62
N ALA A 159 18.70 15.56 -1.89
CA ALA A 159 18.88 14.54 -2.93
C ALA A 159 20.21 13.77 -2.80
N ALA A 160 20.73 13.64 -1.58
CA ALA A 160 22.10 13.19 -1.31
C ALA A 160 22.20 11.74 -0.80
N HIS A 161 21.09 11.02 -0.69
CA HIS A 161 21.01 9.79 0.11
C HIS A 161 21.02 8.48 -0.71
N GLY A 162 22.02 8.31 -1.57
CA GLY A 162 22.29 7.02 -2.23
C GLY A 162 21.10 6.36 -2.96
N PRO A 163 21.17 5.08 -3.33
CA PRO A 163 20.09 4.39 -4.03
C PRO A 163 19.02 3.87 -3.06
N TYR A 164 18.46 4.72 -2.19
CA TYR A 164 17.35 4.38 -1.30
C TYR A 164 16.05 5.01 -1.81
N ASP A 165 14.96 4.22 -1.83
CA ASP A 165 13.64 4.68 -2.24
C ASP A 165 12.92 5.36 -1.06
N PRO A 166 12.68 6.69 -1.10
CA PRO A 166 12.05 7.45 -0.02
C PRO A 166 10.55 7.17 0.15
N HIS A 167 9.96 6.33 -0.72
CA HIS A 167 8.56 5.92 -0.67
C HIS A 167 8.41 4.41 -0.45
N SER A 168 9.48 3.71 -0.06
CA SER A 168 9.49 2.27 0.19
C SER A 168 9.53 1.92 1.67
N VAL A 169 8.50 1.23 2.15
CA VAL A 169 8.44 0.63 3.49
C VAL A 169 8.73 -0.86 3.39
N ARG A 170 9.54 -1.39 4.30
CA ARG A 170 9.93 -2.80 4.29
C ARG A 170 9.53 -3.50 5.58
N ILE A 171 8.87 -4.65 5.46
CA ILE A 171 8.34 -5.42 6.60
C ILE A 171 8.77 -6.88 6.48
N SER A 172 9.51 -7.41 7.47
CA SER A 172 9.85 -8.82 7.56
C SER A 172 8.97 -9.55 8.56
N PHE A 173 8.54 -10.78 8.22
CA PHE A 173 7.76 -11.63 9.11
C PHE A 173 8.66 -12.50 9.99
N ALA A 174 8.41 -12.51 11.30
CA ALA A 174 9.05 -13.35 12.32
C ALA A 174 10.58 -13.21 12.48
N LYS A 175 11.29 -12.54 11.56
CA LYS A 175 12.75 -12.43 11.54
C LYS A 175 13.17 -10.97 11.42
N GLY A 176 13.93 -10.48 12.39
CA GLY A 176 14.55 -9.15 12.35
C GLY A 176 15.85 -9.13 11.54
N TRP A 177 16.25 -7.93 11.13
CA TRP A 177 17.52 -7.65 10.47
C TRP A 177 18.09 -6.29 10.90
N GLY A 178 19.34 -6.03 10.56
CA GLY A 178 20.08 -4.82 10.90
C GLY A 178 21.12 -5.06 11.99
N PRO A 179 21.77 -3.99 12.50
CA PRO A 179 22.93 -4.08 13.38
C PRO A 179 22.70 -4.89 14.67
N CYS A 180 21.47 -4.88 15.19
CA CYS A 180 21.10 -5.58 16.42
C CYS A 180 20.65 -7.04 16.21
N TYR A 181 20.80 -7.57 14.98
CA TYR A 181 20.34 -8.90 14.61
C TYR A 181 21.43 -9.68 13.88
N SER A 182 21.30 -11.01 13.83
CA SER A 182 22.23 -11.85 13.06
C SER A 182 22.14 -11.63 11.55
N ARG A 183 20.98 -11.19 11.06
CA ARG A 183 20.76 -10.84 9.65
C ARG A 183 21.08 -9.37 9.46
N GLN A 184 22.04 -9.03 8.61
CA GLN A 184 22.39 -7.61 8.38
C GLN A 184 21.49 -6.93 7.34
N PHE A 185 20.98 -7.70 6.38
CA PHE A 185 20.16 -7.19 5.27
C PHE A 185 18.78 -7.82 5.27
N ILE A 186 17.78 -7.06 4.83
CA ILE A 186 16.42 -7.58 4.70
C ILE A 186 16.32 -8.74 3.71
N THR A 187 17.15 -8.75 2.67
CA THR A 187 17.22 -9.85 1.70
C THR A 187 17.71 -11.16 2.32
N SER A 188 18.29 -11.11 3.52
CA SER A 188 18.62 -12.30 4.30
C SER A 188 17.40 -12.83 5.06
N CYS A 189 16.31 -12.08 5.18
CA CYS A 189 15.06 -12.55 5.79
C CYS A 189 14.34 -13.54 4.88
N PRO A 190 13.76 -14.63 5.41
CA PRO A 190 13.11 -15.64 4.59
C PRO A 190 11.82 -15.14 3.91
N CYS A 191 11.04 -14.28 4.57
CA CYS A 191 9.78 -13.77 4.04
C CYS A 191 9.61 -12.30 4.44
N TRP A 192 9.47 -11.43 3.45
CA TRP A 192 9.30 -10.00 3.69
C TRP A 192 8.46 -9.34 2.60
N LEU A 193 7.97 -8.14 2.90
CA LEU A 193 7.19 -7.28 2.04
C LEU A 193 7.95 -6.00 1.74
N GLU A 194 7.80 -5.52 0.53
CA GLU A 194 8.12 -4.15 0.14
C GLU A 194 6.84 -3.44 -0.25
N ILE A 195 6.53 -2.34 0.42
CA ILE A 195 5.35 -1.52 0.18
C ILE A 195 5.84 -0.25 -0.50
N LEU A 196 5.42 -0.07 -1.74
CA LEU A 196 5.76 1.04 -2.60
C LEU A 196 4.60 2.04 -2.55
N LEU A 197 4.81 3.20 -1.94
CA LEU A 197 3.78 4.22 -1.78
C LEU A 197 3.70 5.08 -3.04
N ASN A 198 2.49 5.23 -3.58
CA ASN A 198 2.28 6.11 -4.72
C ASN A 198 2.09 7.53 -4.23
N ASN A 199 2.95 8.43 -4.69
CA ASN A 199 2.92 9.83 -4.35
C ASN A 199 1.86 10.55 -5.22
N HIS A 200 0.58 10.24 -5.01
CA HIS A 200 -0.50 11.04 -5.59
C HIS A 200 -0.84 12.17 -4.61
N ARG A 201 -0.23 13.33 -4.85
CA ARG A 201 -0.79 14.61 -4.41
C ARG A 201 -2.10 14.87 -5.14
#